data_AF-A0A5J6JHR0-F1
#
_entry.id   AF-A0A5J6JHR0-F1
#
_cell.length_a   1.000
_cell.length_b   1.000
_cell.length_c   1.000
_cell.angle_alpha   90.00
_cell.angle_beta   90.00
_cell.angle_gamma   90.00
#
_symmetry.space_group_name_H-M   'P 1'
#
loop_
_entity.id
_entity.type
_entity.pdbx_description
1 polymer ?
#
loop_
_entity_poly.entity_id
_entity_poly.type
_entity_poly.pdbx_seq_one_letter_code
_entity_poly.pdbx_strand_id
1 'polypeptide(L)' 'MLDTSQGDPPVPAPAPVPAPVAEEPRGCLFALSQPPLMIFLGVIGTLLLLAAVHDLFLL' A
#
# COMPACT_ATOMS: atom_id res chain seq x y z
N MET A 1 16.87 -21.66 12.49
CA MET A 1 18.17 -21.57 11.79
C MET A 1 18.30 -20.13 11.30
N LEU A 2 19.31 -19.41 11.82
CA LEU A 2 19.89 -18.13 11.33
C LEU A 2 18.90 -16.95 11.14
N ASP A 3 18.93 -15.82 11.85
CA ASP A 3 20.03 -15.10 12.49
C ASP A 3 19.47 -14.14 13.56
N THR A 4 19.99 -14.25 14.78
CA THR A 4 19.98 -13.18 15.78
C THR A 4 21.41 -12.67 15.86
N SER A 5 21.76 -11.64 15.09
CA SER A 5 22.94 -10.78 15.21
C SER A 5 22.83 -9.79 14.06
N GLN A 6 22.97 -8.47 14.17
CA GLN A 6 24.10 -7.75 14.75
C GLN A 6 23.66 -6.28 14.65
N GLY A 7 23.39 -5.60 15.76
CA GLY A 7 24.39 -4.75 16.40
C GLY A 7 24.10 -3.30 16.06
N ASP A 8 23.56 -2.55 17.02
CA ASP A 8 23.60 -1.08 17.02
C ASP A 8 25.07 -0.64 17.05
N PRO A 9 25.59 0.07 16.03
CA PRO A 9 26.90 0.70 16.08
C PRO A 9 26.74 2.20 16.41
N PRO A 10 27.75 2.80 17.06
CA PRO A 10 27.65 4.11 17.70
C PRO A 10 27.50 5.23 16.67
N VAL A 11 26.71 6.25 17.02
CA VAL A 11 26.50 7.50 16.27
C VAL A 11 27.82 8.22 15.95
N PRO A 12 28.07 8.56 14.67
CA PRO A 12 28.90 9.69 14.29
C PRO A 12 28.06 10.70 13.48
N ALA A 13 27.84 11.90 14.02
CA ALA A 13 27.28 13.03 13.27
C ALA A 13 28.40 13.90 12.66
N PRO A 14 28.14 14.72 11.61
CA PRO A 14 27.37 14.47 10.39
C PRO A 14 28.21 14.81 9.13
N ALA A 15 28.14 13.96 8.09
CA ALA A 15 28.50 14.37 6.73
C ALA A 15 27.20 14.49 5.91
N PRO A 16 27.07 15.41 4.93
CA PRO A 16 25.86 15.54 4.13
C PRO A 16 25.75 14.34 3.18
N VAL A 17 25.18 13.25 3.68
CA VAL A 17 24.75 12.10 2.88
C VAL A 17 23.46 12.50 2.16
N PRO A 18 23.33 12.24 0.84
CA PRO A 18 22.05 12.35 0.15
C PRO A 18 21.04 11.50 0.93
N ALA A 19 19.94 12.10 1.37
CA ALA A 19 18.92 11.42 2.14
C ALA A 19 18.56 10.10 1.45
N PRO A 20 18.59 8.94 2.14
CA PRO A 20 18.04 7.72 1.57
C PRO A 20 16.59 8.03 1.25
N VAL A 21 16.22 7.86 0.00
CA VAL A 21 14.84 7.92 -0.48
C VAL A 21 14.06 7.06 0.50
N ALA A 22 13.23 7.68 1.34
CA ALA A 22 12.43 6.97 2.31
C ALA A 22 11.75 5.83 1.56
N GLU A 23 11.94 4.58 2.00
CA GLU A 23 11.10 3.49 1.52
C GLU A 23 9.68 3.89 1.86
N GLU A 24 8.98 4.42 0.84
CA GLU A 24 7.56 4.73 0.87
C GLU A 24 6.86 3.57 1.59
N PRO A 25 6.03 3.81 2.61
CA PRO A 25 5.42 2.74 3.39
C PRO A 25 4.54 1.88 2.46
N ARG A 26 5.14 0.86 1.86
CA ARG A 26 4.51 -0.15 0.99
C ARG A 26 3.54 -1.04 1.79
N GLY A 27 3.11 -0.63 2.98
CA GLY A 27 2.25 -1.43 3.86
C GLY A 27 0.79 -1.38 3.43
N CYS A 28 0.22 -0.20 3.22
CA CYS A 28 -1.22 -0.07 2.91
C CYS A 28 -1.49 -0.22 1.41
N LEU A 29 -0.70 0.44 0.56
CA LEU A 29 -0.88 0.37 -0.89
C LEU A 29 -0.68 -1.05 -1.44
N PHE A 30 0.24 -1.83 -0.86
CA PHE A 30 0.48 -3.23 -1.24
C PHE A 30 -0.57 -4.20 -0.66
N ALA A 31 -1.10 -3.90 0.53
CA ALA A 31 -2.23 -4.64 1.10
C ALA A 31 -3.51 -4.42 0.29
N LEU A 32 -3.75 -3.19 -0.18
CA LEU A 32 -4.87 -2.85 -1.05
C LEU A 32 -4.68 -3.39 -2.47
N SER A 33 -3.44 -3.43 -2.97
CA SER A 33 -3.12 -4.04 -4.26
C SER A 33 -2.93 -5.56 -4.18
N GLN A 34 -3.31 -6.20 -3.06
CA GLN A 34 -3.36 -7.66 -3.03
C GLN A 34 -4.30 -8.11 -4.16
N PRO A 35 -3.83 -8.96 -5.09
CA PRO A 35 -4.63 -9.34 -6.26
C PRO A 35 -6.05 -9.82 -5.92
N PRO A 36 -6.27 -10.58 -4.81
CA PRO A 36 -7.62 -10.96 -4.39
C PRO A 36 -8.51 -9.78 -3.95
N LEU A 37 -7.97 -8.82 -3.18
CA LEU A 37 -8.72 -7.68 -2.64
C LEU A 37 -9.06 -6.68 -3.76
N MET A 38 -8.14 -6.50 -4.71
CA MET A 38 -8.35 -5.67 -5.89
C MET A 38 -9.57 -6.14 -6.72
N ILE A 39 -9.70 -7.45 -6.93
CA ILE A 39 -10.85 -8.03 -7.65
C ILE A 39 -12.14 -7.83 -6.87
N PHE A 40 -12.13 -8.06 -5.56
CA PHE A 40 -13.29 -7.84 -4.71
C PHE A 40 -13.79 -6.39 -4.81
N LEU A 41 -12.88 -5.42 -4.69
CA LEU A 41 -13.22 -4.01 -4.78
C LEU A 41 -13.75 -3.64 -6.19
N GLY A 42 -13.18 -4.23 -7.24
CA GLY A 42 -13.67 -4.06 -8.62
C GLY A 42 -15.11 -4.58 -8.82
N VAL A 43 -15.45 -5.73 -8.23
CA VAL A 43 -16.81 -6.29 -8.29
C VAL A 43 -17.80 -5.37 -7.58
N ILE A 44 -17.50 -4.98 -6.33
CA ILE A 44 -18.39 -4.09 -5.56
C ILE A 44 -18.54 -2.73 -6.26
N GLY A 45 -17.45 -2.14 -6.75
CA GLY A 45 -17.49 -0.90 -7.52
C GLY A 45 -18.39 -0.99 -8.75
N THR A 46 -18.32 -2.11 -9.48
CA THR A 46 -19.18 -2.35 -10.66
C THR A 46 -20.65 -2.49 -10.28
N LEU A 47 -20.95 -3.24 -9.21
CA LEU A 47 -22.33 -3.38 -8.72
C LEU A 47 -22.92 -2.03 -8.30
N LEU A 48 -22.14 -1.21 -7.59
CA LEU A 48 -22.56 0.14 -7.18
C LEU A 48 -22.75 1.08 -8.38
N LEU A 49 -21.87 1.01 -9.38
CA LEU A 49 -21.99 1.82 -10.59
C LEU A 49 -23.25 1.47 -11.38
N LEU A 50 -23.53 0.18 -11.59
CA LEU A 50 -24.74 -0.27 -12.28
C LEU A 50 -26.00 0.13 -11.52
N ALA A 51 -25.99 0.03 -10.18
CA ALA A 51 -27.10 0.47 -9.35
C ALA A 51 -27.33 1.99 -9.48
N ALA A 52 -26.27 2.80 -9.46
CA ALA A 52 -26.36 4.25 -9.62
C ALA A 52 -26.85 4.65 -11.03
N VAL A 53 -26.40 3.96 -12.07
CA VAL A 53 -26.91 4.15 -13.45
C VAL A 53 -28.39 3.78 -13.52
N HIS A 54 -28.79 2.65 -12.93
CA HIS A 54 -30.20 2.26 -12.88
C HIS A 54 -31.03 3.32 -12.14
N ASP A 55 -30.58 3.81 -11.00
CA ASP A 55 -31.27 4.83 -10.21
C ASP A 55 -31.42 6.16 -10.97
N LEU A 56 -30.37 6.61 -11.67
CA LEU A 56 -30.37 7.89 -12.36
C LEU A 56 -31.17 7.88 -13.68
N PHE A 57 -31.28 6.73 -14.35
CA PHE A 57 -31.84 6.64 -15.71
C PHE A 57 -33.10 5.78 -15.84
N LEU A 58 -33.37 4.86 -14.91
CA LEU A 58 -34.51 3.92 -14.97
C LEU A 58 -35.56 4.15 -13.88
N LEU A 59 -35.32 5.06 -12.93
CA LEU A 59 -36.34 5.68 -12.08
C LEU A 59 -36.78 7.02 -12.67
#